data_AF-A0A916CTB4-F1
#
_entry.id   AF-A0A916CTB4-F1
#
_cell.length_a   1.000
_cell.length_b   1.000
_cell.length_c   1.000
_cell.angle_alpha   90.00
_cell.angle_beta   90.00
_cell.angle_gamma   90.00
#
_symmetry.space_group_name_H-M   'P 1'
#
loop_
_entity.id
_entity.type
_entity.pdbx_description
1 polymer ?
#
loop_
_entity_poly.entity_id
_entity_poly.type
_entity_poly.pdbx_seq_one_letter_code
_entity_poly.pdbx_strand_id
1 'polypeptide(L)' 'IYHFTNEGACSRFEFAQEILKQSGRGHIAIEPITLADYPRPSTPPPYAPLRNFCGAQIGITLRPWRDALTDYLAHETW' A
#
# COMPACT_ATOMS: atom_id res chain seq x y z
N ILE A 1 -9.96 -13.03 16.15
CA ILE A 1 -8.78 -12.34 15.55
C ILE A 1 -9.27 -11.70 14.25
N TYR A 2 -8.96 -10.43 14.00
CA TYR A 2 -9.40 -9.68 12.82
C TYR A 2 -8.18 -9.18 12.04
N HIS A 3 -8.27 -9.16 10.72
CA HIS A 3 -7.39 -8.39 9.85
C HIS A 3 -8.16 -7.18 9.34
N PHE A 4 -7.50 -6.03 9.35
CA PHE A 4 -8.04 -4.78 8.84
C PHE A 4 -6.95 -4.03 8.06
N THR A 5 -6.90 -4.30 6.75
CA THR A 5 -6.11 -3.53 5.79
C THR A 5 -7.06 -2.88 4.78
N ASN A 6 -6.70 -1.73 4.21
CA ASN A 6 -7.48 -1.17 3.11
C ASN A 6 -7.67 -2.18 1.97
N GLU A 7 -8.77 -2.06 1.24
CA GLU A 7 -9.10 -3.00 0.15
C GLU A 7 -8.11 -2.90 -1.02
N GLY A 8 -7.91 -4.04 -1.67
CA GLY A 8 -6.92 -4.22 -2.73
C GLY A 8 -5.52 -4.57 -2.20
N ALA A 9 -4.59 -4.66 -3.12
CA ALA A 9 -3.18 -4.91 -2.83
C ALA A 9 -2.32 -4.19 -3.88
N CYS A 10 -1.06 -3.96 -3.53
CA CYS A 10 -0.05 -3.48 -4.45
C CYS A 10 1.34 -3.91 -3.98
N SER A 11 2.30 -3.90 -4.89
CA SER A 11 3.72 -3.97 -4.57
C SER A 11 4.20 -2.65 -3.93
N ARG A 12 5.35 -2.70 -3.26
CA ARG A 12 6.01 -1.49 -2.74
C ARG A 12 6.31 -0.47 -3.85
N PHE A 13 6.61 -0.96 -5.04
CA PHE A 13 6.88 -0.12 -6.21
C PHE A 13 5.62 0.64 -6.65
N GLU A 14 4.50 -0.06 -6.86
CA GLU A 14 3.22 0.57 -7.23
C GLU A 14 2.75 1.56 -6.16
N PHE A 15 2.96 1.24 -4.87
CA PHE A 15 2.61 2.15 -3.79
C PHE A 15 3.42 3.44 -3.85
N ALA A 16 4.75 3.34 -4.04
CA ALA A 16 5.62 4.49 -4.21
C ALA A 16 5.26 5.33 -5.45
N GLN A 17 4.92 4.69 -6.57
CA GLN A 17 4.44 5.39 -7.77
C GLN A 17 3.16 6.18 -7.51
N GLU A 18 2.19 5.59 -6.81
CA GLU A 18 0.93 6.28 -6.49
C GLU A 18 1.15 7.45 -5.53
N ILE A 19 2.02 7.31 -4.52
CA ILE A 19 2.40 8.41 -3.61
C ILE A 19 3.03 9.56 -4.39
N LEU A 20 3.99 9.27 -5.28
CA LEU A 20 4.63 10.30 -6.10
C LEU A 20 3.62 10.99 -7.00
N LYS A 21 2.72 10.24 -7.64
CA LYS A 21 1.65 10.78 -8.48
C LYS A 21 0.72 11.70 -7.68
N GLN A 22 0.16 11.24 -6.57
CA GLN A 22 -0.82 11.99 -5.79
C GLN A 22 -0.21 13.20 -5.06
N SER A 23 1.09 13.15 -4.74
CA SER A 23 1.81 14.29 -4.14
C SER A 23 2.33 15.33 -5.16
N GLY A 24 1.91 15.26 -6.43
CA GLY A 24 2.35 16.18 -7.48
C GLY A 24 3.78 15.96 -7.97
N ARG A 25 4.43 14.87 -7.55
CA ARG A 25 5.82 14.51 -7.87
C ARG A 25 5.94 13.36 -8.87
N GLY A 26 4.89 13.12 -9.66
CA GLY A 26 4.86 12.03 -10.65
C GLY A 26 5.92 12.11 -11.75
N HIS A 27 6.62 13.24 -11.87
CA HIS A 27 7.75 13.42 -12.79
C HIS A 27 9.05 12.76 -12.29
N ILE A 28 9.14 12.40 -11.00
CA ILE A 28 10.30 11.71 -10.44
C ILE A 28 10.27 10.26 -10.92
N ALA A 29 11.26 9.90 -11.73
CA ALA A 29 11.41 8.53 -12.22
C ALA A 29 11.81 7.59 -11.07
N ILE A 30 11.15 6.43 -11.01
CA ILE A 30 11.52 5.32 -10.13
C ILE A 30 11.47 4.02 -10.92
N GLU A 31 12.38 3.11 -10.59
CA GLU A 31 12.54 1.83 -11.26
C GLU A 31 12.25 0.68 -10.28
N PRO A 32 11.57 -0.39 -10.73
CA PRO A 32 11.33 -1.56 -9.89
C PRO A 32 12.62 -2.34 -9.69
N ILE A 33 12.81 -2.88 -8.49
CA ILE A 33 13.87 -3.85 -8.18
C ILE A 33 13.25 -5.13 -7.63
N THR A 34 13.97 -6.26 -7.75
CA THR A 34 13.55 -7.49 -7.08
C THR A 34 13.93 -7.47 -5.60
N LEU A 35 13.35 -8.37 -4.80
CA LEU A 35 13.78 -8.52 -3.40
C LEU A 35 15.24 -8.96 -3.29
N ALA A 36 15.74 -9.74 -4.26
CA ALA A 36 17.13 -10.22 -4.27
C ALA A 36 18.13 -9.08 -4.48
N ASP A 37 17.73 -8.04 -5.21
CA ASP A 37 18.56 -6.86 -5.48
C ASP A 37 18.64 -5.89 -4.29
N TYR A 38 17.94 -6.17 -3.18
CA TYR A 38 17.92 -5.34 -1.98
C TYR A 38 18.46 -6.08 -0.75
N PRO A 39 19.81 -6.11 -0.56
CA PRO A 39 20.44 -6.79 0.56
C PRO A 39 20.05 -6.15 1.91
N ARG A 40 19.44 -6.94 2.78
CA ARG A 40 19.05 -6.51 4.14
C ARG A 40 19.03 -7.70 5.11
N PRO A 41 19.14 -7.48 6.43
CA PRO A 41 19.16 -8.58 7.41
C PRO A 41 17.88 -9.44 7.50
N SER A 42 16.74 -8.96 7.00
CA SER A 42 15.46 -9.65 7.14
C SER A 42 14.83 -10.03 5.79
N THR A 43 14.11 -11.15 5.78
CA THR A 43 13.52 -11.76 4.60
C THR A 43 11.99 -11.61 4.65
N PRO A 44 11.42 -10.50 4.15
CA PRO A 44 9.98 -10.32 4.17
C PRO A 44 9.33 -11.31 3.19
N PRO A 45 8.10 -11.79 3.49
CA PRO A 45 7.39 -12.65 2.56
C PRO A 45 7.16 -11.92 1.23
N PRO A 46 7.28 -12.62 0.09
CA PRO A 46 7.03 -12.02 -1.23
C PRO A 46 5.57 -11.63 -1.43
N TYR A 47 4.65 -12.23 -0.66
CA TYR A 47 3.22 -11.95 -0.68
C TYR A 47 2.70 -11.83 0.75
N ALA A 48 2.27 -10.62 1.12
CA ALA A 48 1.72 -10.29 2.43
C ALA A 48 0.31 -9.64 2.45
N PRO A 49 -0.46 -9.51 1.35
CA PRO A 49 -1.86 -9.07 1.45
C PRO A 49 -2.67 -9.92 2.42
N LEU A 50 -3.46 -9.24 3.26
CA LEU A 50 -4.34 -9.88 4.24
C LEU A 50 -5.79 -9.79 3.78
N ARG A 51 -6.53 -10.89 3.92
CA ARG A 51 -7.97 -10.89 3.70
C ARG A 51 -8.69 -10.46 4.98
N ASN A 52 -9.54 -9.43 4.87
CA ASN A 52 -10.41 -8.94 5.96
C ASN A 52 -11.62 -9.87 6.20
N PHE A 53 -11.37 -11.18 6.36
CA PHE A 53 -12.43 -12.20 6.36
C PHE A 53 -13.45 -12.00 7.48
N CYS A 54 -13.01 -11.98 8.74
CA CYS A 54 -13.91 -11.84 9.88
C CYS A 54 -14.63 -10.49 9.93
N GLY A 55 -13.99 -9.42 9.46
CA GLY A 55 -14.59 -8.09 9.36
C GLY A 55 -15.76 -8.05 8.38
N ALA A 56 -15.57 -8.63 7.20
CA ALA A 56 -16.61 -8.71 6.19
C ALA A 56 -17.84 -9.50 6.66
N GLN A 57 -17.65 -10.54 7.48
CA GLN A 57 -18.76 -11.33 8.05
C GLN A 57 -19.66 -10.54 9.00
N ILE A 58 -19.17 -9.45 9.58
CA ILE A 58 -19.94 -8.55 10.47
C ILE A 58 -20.27 -7.21 9.80
N GLY A 59 -20.16 -7.13 8.48
CA GLY A 59 -20.52 -5.94 7.69
C GLY A 59 -19.50 -4.81 7.71
N ILE A 60 -18.26 -5.06 8.17
CA ILE A 60 -17.17 -4.07 8.11
C ILE A 60 -16.38 -4.29 6.82
N THR A 61 -16.44 -3.30 5.93
CA THR A 61 -15.59 -3.18 4.73
C THR A 61 -14.70 -1.95 4.86
N LEU A 62 -13.48 -2.03 4.32
CA LEU A 62 -12.52 -0.93 4.38
C LEU A 62 -12.34 -0.35 2.98
N ARG A 63 -12.25 0.97 2.89
CA ARG A 63 -12.07 1.66 1.60
C ARG A 63 -10.86 1.14 0.81
N PRO A 64 -10.88 1.24 -0.53
CA PRO A 64 -9.72 0.97 -1.38
C PRO A 64 -8.48 1.73 -0.92
N TRP A 65 -7.29 1.11 -1.02
CA TRP A 65 -6.06 1.73 -0.51
C TRP A 65 -5.69 3.05 -1.18
N ARG A 66 -6.06 3.23 -2.46
CA ARG A 66 -5.80 4.48 -3.20
C ARG A 66 -6.64 5.64 -2.66
N ASP A 67 -7.88 5.39 -2.32
CA ASP A 67 -8.77 6.40 -1.72
C ASP A 67 -8.28 6.74 -0.30
N ALA A 68 -7.83 5.73 0.45
CA ALA A 68 -7.22 5.95 1.75
C ALA A 68 -5.95 6.80 1.69
N LEU A 69 -5.11 6.58 0.66
CA LEU A 69 -3.92 7.36 0.42
C LEU A 69 -4.27 8.80 0.03
N THR A 70 -5.26 9.00 -0.86
CA THR A 70 -5.73 10.34 -1.25
C THR A 70 -6.15 11.14 -0.03
N ASP A 71 -7.00 10.56 0.82
CA ASP A 71 -7.48 11.23 2.03
C ASP A 71 -6.33 11.52 2.98
N TYR A 72 -5.39 10.58 3.15
CA TYR A 72 -4.21 10.78 3.98
C TYR A 72 -3.38 11.98 3.50
N LEU A 73 -3.06 12.03 2.19
CA LEU A 73 -2.24 13.11 1.62
C LEU A 73 -2.95 14.46 1.63
N ALA A 74 -4.29 14.50 1.57
CA ALA A 74 -5.06 15.74 1.65
C ALA A 74 -5.05 16.37 3.06
N HIS A 75 -4.83 15.56 4.11
CA HIS A 75 -4.79 16.02 5.50
C HIS A 75 -3.37 16.23 6.05
N GLU A 76 -2.35 15.73 5.37
CA GLU A 76 -0.94 15.99 5.71
C GLU A 76 -0.52 17.39 5.22
N THR A 77 -0.17 18.26 6.16
CA THR A 77 0.39 19.59 5.88
C THR A 77 1.91 19.46 5.83
N TRP A 78 2.50 19.58 4.62
CA TRP A 78 3.95 19.53 4.40
C TRP A 78 4.56 20.93 4.27
#